data_AF-W1YQJ4-F1
#
_entry.id   AF-W1YQJ4-F1
#
_cell.length_a   1.000
_cell.length_b   1.000
_cell.length_c   1.000
_cell.angle_alpha   90.00
_cell.angle_beta   90.00
_cell.angle_gamma   90.00
#
_symmetry.space_group_name_H-M   'P 1'
#
loop_
_entity.id
_entity.type
_entity.pdbx_description
1 polymer ?
#
loop_
_entity_poly.entity_id
_entity_poly.type
_entity_poly.pdbx_seq_one_letter_code
_entity_poly.pdbx_strand_id
1 'polypeptide(L)' 'DPVYVTRADAPVAGKVALLSGGGSGHEPMHCGYIGQGMLSGACPGEIFTSPTPDKIFECAMQIDGGEGVLL' A
#
# COMPACT_ATOMS: atom_id res chain seq x y z
N ASP A 1 -9.41 -13.22 -1.23
CA ASP A 1 -8.91 -12.00 -0.58
C ASP A 1 -7.61 -11.55 -1.22
N PRO A 2 -7.57 -10.34 -1.80
CA PRO A 2 -6.35 -9.78 -2.38
C PRO A 2 -5.30 -9.52 -1.28
N VAL A 3 -4.06 -9.93 -1.53
CA VAL A 3 -2.95 -9.73 -0.58
C VAL A 3 -2.39 -8.31 -0.74
N TYR A 4 -2.47 -7.52 0.32
CA TYR A 4 -1.82 -6.22 0.50
C TYR A 4 -1.37 -6.04 1.95
N VAL A 5 -0.50 -5.07 2.22
CA VAL A 5 0.00 -4.76 3.57
C VAL A 5 -0.25 -3.30 3.87
N THR A 6 -0.76 -2.99 5.06
CA THR A 6 -1.01 -1.62 5.52
C THR A 6 -0.37 -1.37 6.87
N ARG A 7 -0.26 -0.10 7.26
CA ARG A 7 -0.01 0.22 8.67
C ARG A 7 -1.16 -0.31 9.53
N ALA A 8 -0.84 -0.83 10.70
CA ALA A 8 -1.85 -1.35 11.64
C ALA A 8 -2.82 -0.28 12.14
N ASP A 9 -2.43 1.00 12.09
CA ASP A 9 -3.23 2.15 12.50
C ASP A 9 -3.84 2.93 11.30
N ALA A 10 -3.83 2.35 10.09
CA ALA A 10 -4.57 2.89 8.96
C ALA A 10 -6.09 2.59 9.07
N PRO A 11 -6.98 3.49 8.59
CA PRO A 11 -6.67 4.77 7.96
C PRO A 11 -6.29 5.85 8.98
N VAL A 12 -5.35 6.72 8.59
CA VAL A 12 -4.93 7.87 9.40
C VAL A 12 -5.70 9.10 8.90
N ALA A 13 -6.75 9.49 9.63
CA ALA A 13 -7.61 10.61 9.26
C ALA A 13 -6.85 11.93 9.10
N GLY A 14 -7.26 12.75 8.11
CA GLY A 14 -6.74 14.11 7.91
C GLY A 14 -5.34 14.17 7.28
N LYS A 15 -4.88 13.10 6.61
CA LYS A 15 -3.62 13.05 5.87
C LYS A 15 -3.81 12.38 4.51
N VAL A 16 -3.07 12.86 3.51
CA VAL A 16 -2.91 12.14 2.23
C VAL A 16 -2.29 10.78 2.52
N ALA A 17 -2.92 9.70 2.03
CA ALA A 17 -2.36 8.36 2.15
C ALA A 17 -1.39 8.09 1.00
N LEU A 18 -0.25 7.48 1.30
CA LEU A 18 0.77 7.14 0.29
C LEU A 18 0.76 5.63 0.06
N LEU A 19 0.46 5.20 -1.16
CA LEU A 19 0.45 3.81 -1.58
C LEU A 19 1.61 3.57 -2.55
N SER A 20 2.19 2.38 -2.54
CA SER A 20 3.05 1.92 -3.62
C SER A 20 2.89 0.41 -3.81
N GLY A 21 3.63 -0.19 -4.73
CA GLY A 21 3.54 -1.62 -4.99
C GLY A 21 4.28 -2.03 -6.23
N GLY A 22 4.40 -3.34 -6.42
CA GLY A 22 5.17 -3.92 -7.51
C GLY A 22 5.34 -5.42 -7.34
N GLY A 23 6.11 -6.03 -8.24
CA GLY A 23 6.48 -7.43 -8.11
C GLY A 23 7.33 -7.69 -6.89
N SER A 24 7.09 -8.83 -6.24
CA SER A 24 7.91 -9.28 -5.12
C SER A 24 9.34 -9.63 -5.58
N GLY A 25 10.27 -9.76 -4.63
CA GLY A 25 11.69 -10.02 -4.90
C GLY A 25 12.58 -8.77 -4.83
N HIS A 26 12.03 -7.65 -4.34
CA HIS A 26 12.75 -6.39 -4.12
C HIS A 26 12.79 -6.01 -2.63
N GLU A 27 12.57 -6.96 -1.73
CA GLU A 27 12.54 -6.72 -0.29
C GLU A 27 13.85 -6.02 0.17
N PRO A 28 13.78 -4.94 0.97
CA PRO A 28 12.61 -4.50 1.75
C PRO A 28 11.59 -3.63 0.99
N MET A 29 11.84 -3.26 -0.26
CA MET A 29 10.87 -2.50 -1.06
C MET A 29 9.69 -3.40 -1.48
N HIS A 30 8.42 -3.00 -1.31
CA HIS A 30 7.90 -1.76 -0.71
C HIS A 30 7.42 -1.93 0.74
N CYS A 31 7.13 -3.17 1.18
CA CYS A 31 6.48 -3.44 2.46
C CYS A 31 7.30 -2.99 3.68
N GLY A 32 8.63 -2.99 3.59
CA GLY A 32 9.52 -2.50 4.63
C GLY A 32 9.51 -0.97 4.81
N TYR A 33 8.83 -0.24 3.92
CA TYR A 33 8.66 1.22 4.01
C TYR A 33 7.27 1.64 4.52
N ILE A 34 6.46 0.68 4.99
CA ILE A 34 5.15 0.95 5.57
C ILE A 34 5.35 1.45 7.01
N GLY A 35 4.93 2.68 7.30
CA GLY A 35 5.10 3.26 8.64
C GLY A 35 4.93 4.78 8.69
N GLN A 36 5.01 5.34 9.88
CA GLN A 36 4.95 6.78 10.08
C GLN A 36 6.10 7.47 9.34
N GLY A 37 5.76 8.47 8.52
CA GLY A 37 6.73 9.24 7.73
C GLY A 37 7.05 8.65 6.35
N MET A 38 6.47 7.50 5.99
CA MET A 38 6.60 6.89 4.66
C MET A 38 5.24 6.34 4.16
N LEU A 39 5.18 5.10 3.66
CA LEU A 39 3.98 4.54 3.03
C LEU A 39 2.88 4.22 4.06
N SER A 40 1.64 4.45 3.67
CA SER A 40 0.45 3.99 4.41
C SER A 40 0.12 2.52 4.12
N GLY A 41 0.44 2.04 2.91
CA GLY A 41 0.32 0.64 2.53
C GLY A 41 1.10 0.30 1.25
N ALA A 42 1.26 -1.00 0.99
CA ALA A 42 1.90 -1.51 -0.21
C ALA A 42 1.20 -2.76 -0.77
N CYS A 43 1.22 -2.90 -2.09
CA CYS A 43 0.62 -4.01 -2.82
C CYS A 43 1.71 -4.92 -3.43
N PRO A 44 2.06 -6.06 -2.81
CA PRO A 44 2.95 -7.04 -3.42
C PRO A 44 2.23 -7.87 -4.50
N GLY A 45 2.82 -7.91 -5.68
CA GLY A 45 2.50 -8.88 -6.73
C GLY A 45 3.31 -10.17 -6.58
N GLU A 46 3.19 -11.08 -7.55
CA GLU A 46 4.08 -12.24 -7.63
C GLU A 46 5.53 -11.80 -7.88
N ILE A 47 6.49 -12.74 -7.80
CA ILE A 47 7.90 -12.44 -8.08
C ILE A 47 8.03 -11.77 -9.45
N PHE A 48 8.59 -10.56 -9.45
CA PHE A 48 8.80 -9.70 -10.63
C PHE A 48 7.57 -9.44 -11.49
N THR A 49 6.36 -9.54 -10.92
CA THR A 49 5.10 -9.32 -11.64
C THR A 49 4.26 -8.30 -10.89
N SER A 50 3.77 -7.28 -11.59
CA SER A 50 2.90 -6.25 -10.99
C SER A 50 1.72 -6.85 -10.23
N PRO A 51 1.28 -6.28 -9.09
CA PRO A 51 0.00 -6.62 -8.50
C PRO A 51 -1.13 -6.31 -9.48
N THR A 52 -2.23 -7.06 -9.36
CA THR A 52 -3.44 -6.83 -10.13
C THR A 52 -4.21 -5.60 -9.61
N PRO A 53 -5.01 -4.91 -10.44
CA PRO A 53 -5.67 -3.66 -10.05
C PRO A 53 -6.61 -3.78 -8.85
N ASP A 54 -7.23 -4.93 -8.63
CA ASP A 54 -8.08 -5.21 -7.47
C ASP A 54 -7.30 -5.12 -6.16
N LYS A 55 -6.04 -5.60 -6.11
CA LYS A 55 -5.18 -5.45 -4.93
C LYS A 55 -4.90 -3.97 -4.62
N ILE A 56 -4.58 -3.19 -5.66
CA ILE A 56 -4.27 -1.77 -5.55
C ILE A 56 -5.51 -1.00 -5.08
N PHE A 57 -6.67 -1.29 -5.68
CA PHE A 57 -7.94 -0.64 -5.35
C PHE A 57 -8.35 -0.91 -3.90
N GLU A 58 -8.39 -2.17 -3.47
CA GLU A 58 -8.78 -2.53 -2.10
C GLU A 58 -7.81 -1.97 -1.06
N CYS A 59 -6.50 -1.98 -1.34
CA CYS A 59 -5.53 -1.38 -0.44
C CYS A 59 -5.68 0.15 -0.35
N ALA A 60 -5.94 0.83 -1.47
CA ALA A 60 -6.19 2.28 -1.48
C ALA A 60 -7.43 2.64 -0.66
N MET A 61 -8.51 1.88 -0.81
CA MET A 61 -9.74 2.05 -0.01
C MET A 61 -9.48 1.83 1.49
N GLN A 62 -8.64 0.84 1.84
CA GLN A 62 -8.31 0.52 3.23
C GLN A 62 -7.46 1.61 3.93
N ILE A 63 -6.66 2.38 3.18
CA ILE A 63 -5.77 3.41 3.74
C ILE A 63 -6.28 4.85 3.59
N ASP A 64 -7.40 5.06 2.89
CA ASP A 64 -7.94 6.40 2.63
C ASP A 64 -8.31 7.12 3.93
N GLY A 65 -7.56 8.19 4.23
CA GLY A 65 -7.74 9.05 5.40
C GLY A 65 -8.70 10.22 5.18
N GLY A 66 -9.36 10.30 4.02
CA GLY A 66 -10.30 11.36 3.65
C GLY A 66 -9.69 12.56 2.93
N GLU A 67 -8.36 12.59 2.76
CA GLU A 67 -7.62 13.67 2.09
C GLU A 67 -6.98 13.23 0.77
N GLY A 68 -7.40 12.07 0.25
CA GLY A 68 -6.91 11.49 -1.01
C GLY A 68 -5.76 10.48 -0.85
N VAL A 69 -5.52 9.74 -1.93
CA VAL A 69 -4.47 8.71 -2.03
C VAL A 69 -3.52 9.06 -3.16
N LEU A 70 -2.22 9.09 -2.88
CA LEU A 70 -1.15 9.22 -3.88
C LEU A 70 -0.56 7.84 -4.19
N LEU A 71 -0.42 7.53 -5.48
CA LEU A 71 0.16 6.30 -6.02
C LEU A 71 1.59 6.52 -6.53
#